data_AF-I7LFX2-F1
#
_entry.id   AF-I7LFX2-F1
#
_cell.length_a   1.000
_cell.length_b   1.000
_cell.length_c   1.000
_cell.angle_alpha   90.00
_cell.angle_beta   90.00
_cell.angle_gamma   90.00
#
_symmetry.space_group_name_H-M   'P 1'
#
loop_
_entity.id
_entity.type
_entity.pdbx_description
1 polymer ?
#
loop_
_entity_poly.entity_id
_entity_poly.type
_entity_poly.pdbx_seq_one_letter_code
_entity_poly.pdbx_strand_id
1 'polypeptide(L)'
;MCAQIQDIIEICRETENKRFIWFARLLGRHLTGIYTFAKHHISTGRLEGLNNKIKTERRQGYGYPDDEYFFLRLMEASKRKTIY
;
A
#
# COMPACT_ATOMS: atom_id res chain seq x y z
N MET A 1 16.84 -12.20 -6.38
CA MET A 1 15.60 -11.70 -5.75
C MET A 1 14.57 -12.81 -5.50
N CYS A 2 14.04 -13.53 -6.50
CA CYS A 2 13.14 -14.68 -6.21
C CYS A 2 13.78 -15.78 -5.35
N ALA A 3 15.00 -16.19 -5.68
CA ALA A 3 15.74 -17.18 -4.88
C ALA A 3 15.91 -16.73 -3.42
N GLN A 4 16.37 -15.49 -3.21
CA GLN A 4 16.54 -14.92 -1.86
C GLN A 4 15.22 -14.87 -1.06
N ILE A 5 14.08 -14.60 -1.69
CA ILE A 5 12.79 -14.60 -0.99
C ILE A 5 12.35 -16.02 -0.65
N GLN A 6 12.67 -17.00 -1.50
CA GLN A 6 12.42 -18.42 -1.21
C GLN A 6 13.25 -18.89 -0.03
N ASP A 7 14.54 -18.52 0.03
CA ASP A 7 15.43 -18.83 1.16
C ASP A 7 14.87 -18.25 2.48
N ILE A 8 14.36 -17.01 2.45
CA ILE A 8 13.73 -16.38 3.63
C ILE A 8 12.46 -17.13 4.05
N ILE A 9 11.65 -17.59 3.10
CA ILE A 9 10.43 -18.38 3.39
C ILE A 9 10.81 -19.71 4.05
N GLU A 10 11.90 -20.34 3.62
CA GLU A 10 12.40 -21.61 4.17
C GLU A 10 12.87 -21.43 5.62
N ILE A 11 13.73 -20.44 5.87
CA ILE A 11 14.18 -20.08 7.23
C ILE A 11 12.99 -19.76 8.16
N CYS A 12 11.98 -19.05 7.65
CA CYS A 12 10.78 -18.72 8.42
C CYS A 12 9.90 -19.95 8.73
N ARG A 13 10.01 -21.03 7.97
CA ARG A 13 9.28 -22.28 8.23
C ARG A 13 10.02 -23.16 9.24
N GLU A 14 11.35 -23.18 9.19
CA GLU A 14 12.21 -23.97 10.08
C GLU A 14 12.21 -23.46 11.53
N THR A 15 11.92 -22.18 11.76
CA THR A 15 11.94 -21.57 13.09
C THR A 15 10.80 -22.03 14.03
N GLU A 16 9.86 -22.86 13.57
CA GLU A 16 8.68 -23.41 14.28
C GLU A 16 7.79 -22.36 15.00
N ASN A 17 8.08 -21.07 14.83
CA ASN A 17 7.36 -19.98 15.45
C ASN A 17 6.11 -19.67 14.63
N LYS A 18 4.95 -19.66 15.29
CA LYS A 18 3.65 -19.35 14.65
C LYS A 18 3.68 -18.05 13.83
N ARG A 19 4.41 -17.02 14.28
CA ARG A 19 4.52 -15.73 13.57
C ARG A 19 5.35 -15.85 12.29
N PHE A 20 6.46 -16.58 12.33
CA PHE A 20 7.31 -16.78 11.16
C PHE A 20 6.65 -17.69 10.13
N ILE A 21 5.94 -18.74 10.58
CA ILE A 21 5.13 -19.59 9.69
C ILE A 21 4.03 -18.77 9.00
N TRP A 22 3.34 -17.88 9.72
CA TRP A 22 2.36 -16.97 9.13
C TRP A 22 3.00 -16.04 8.10
N PHE A 23 4.16 -15.47 8.43
CA PHE A 23 4.90 -14.58 7.54
C PHE A 23 5.36 -15.30 6.26
N ALA A 24 5.85 -16.54 6.38
CA ALA A 24 6.23 -17.38 5.24
C ALA A 24 5.03 -17.64 4.31
N ARG A 25 3.83 -17.87 4.87
CA ARG A 25 2.59 -18.01 4.10
C ARG A 25 2.20 -16.71 3.39
N LEU A 26 2.34 -15.58 4.08
CA LEU A 26 2.06 -14.25 3.52
C LEU A 26 2.97 -13.96 2.32
N LEU A 27 4.28 -14.17 2.48
CA LEU A 27 5.27 -13.98 1.42
C LEU A 27 5.00 -14.90 0.23
N GLY A 28 4.72 -16.19 0.49
CA GLY A 28 4.40 -17.14 -0.57
C GLY A 28 3.18 -16.74 -1.39
N ARG A 29 2.11 -16.24 -0.75
CA ARG A 29 0.89 -15.78 -1.43
C ARG A 29 1.13 -14.57 -2.32
N HIS A 30 2.04 -13.67 -1.92
CA HIS A 30 2.30 -12.41 -2.62
C HIS A 30 3.55 -12.44 -3.51
N LEU A 31 4.23 -13.58 -3.63
CA LEU A 31 5.50 -13.72 -4.35
C LEU A 31 5.43 -13.18 -5.78
N THR A 32 4.36 -13.53 -6.51
CA THR A 32 4.13 -13.05 -7.88
C THR A 32 4.00 -11.54 -7.96
N GLY A 33 3.33 -10.93 -6.98
CA GLY A 33 3.18 -9.47 -6.89
C GLY A 33 4.51 -8.78 -6.61
N ILE A 34 5.31 -9.33 -5.69
CA ILE A 34 6.65 -8.83 -5.37
C ILE A 34 7.57 -8.93 -6.58
N TYR A 35 7.55 -10.05 -7.31
CA TYR A 35 8.31 -10.23 -8.54
C TYR A 35 7.90 -9.23 -9.63
N THR A 36 6.60 -9.09 -9.85
CA THR A 36 6.05 -8.13 -10.83
C THR A 36 6.44 -6.71 -10.48
N PHE A 37 6.38 -6.34 -9.20
CA PHE A 37 6.82 -5.03 -8.71
C PHE A 37 8.31 -4.80 -8.95
N ALA A 38 9.17 -5.77 -8.63
CA ALA A 38 10.61 -5.67 -8.85
C ALA A 38 10.97 -5.56 -10.34
N LYS A 39 10.21 -6.21 -11.22
CA LYS A 39 10.43 -6.18 -12.67
C LYS A 39 9.94 -4.87 -13.30
N HIS A 40 8.72 -4.43 -12.95
CA HIS A 40 8.03 -3.33 -13.63
C HIS A 40 8.08 -2.00 -12.86
N HIS A 41 8.59 -1.98 -11.62
CA HIS A 41 8.73 -0.80 -10.76
C HIS A 41 7.43 0.02 -10.58
N ILE A 42 6.27 -0.63 -10.62
CA ILE A 42 4.97 0.04 -10.48
C ILE A 42 4.70 0.29 -8.98
N SER A 43 5.01 1.48 -8.49
CA SER A 43 4.80 1.86 -7.09
C SER A 43 3.33 2.11 -6.75
N THR A 44 2.89 1.59 -5.60
CA THR A 44 1.61 1.93 -4.96
C THR A 44 1.65 3.29 -4.24
N GLY A 45 2.81 3.95 -4.16
CA GLY A 45 2.99 5.18 -3.37
C GLY A 45 2.05 6.32 -3.79
N ARG A 46 1.69 6.44 -5.07
CA ARG A 46 0.68 7.43 -5.51
C ARG A 46 -0.73 7.08 -5.00
N LEU A 47 -1.10 5.80 -4.99
CA LEU A 47 -2.38 5.34 -4.46
C LEU A 47 -2.45 5.51 -2.95
N GLU A 48 -1.34 5.23 -2.25
CA GLU A 48 -1.21 5.47 -0.81
C GLU A 48 -1.32 6.96 -0.47
N GLY A 49 -0.65 7.82 -1.25
CA GLY A 49 -0.76 9.27 -1.13
C GLY A 49 -2.21 9.76 -1.32
N LEU A 50 -2.92 9.21 -2.32
CA LEU A 50 -4.34 9.52 -2.52
C LEU A 50 -5.20 9.07 -1.34
N ASN A 51 -4.98 7.86 -0.82
CA ASN A 51 -5.69 7.35 0.36
C ASN A 51 -5.47 8.25 1.58
N ASN A 52 -4.27 8.79 1.76
CA ASN A 52 -3.97 9.73 2.83
C ASN A 52 -4.68 11.08 2.62
N LYS A 53 -4.76 11.59 1.39
CA LYS A 53 -5.54 12.80 1.06
C LYS A 53 -7.02 12.60 1.37
N ILE A 54 -7.62 11.48 0.94
CA ILE A 54 -9.01 11.11 1.25
C ILE A 54 -9.25 11.07 2.77
N LYS A 55 -8.39 10.38 3.52
CA LYS A 55 -8.50 10.30 4.98
C LYS A 55 -8.37 11.67 5.63
N THR A 56 -7.55 12.56 5.08
CA THR A 56 -7.35 13.91 5.60
C THR A 56 -8.58 14.79 5.33
N GLU A 57 -9.12 14.77 4.11
CA GLU A 57 -10.32 15.54 3.75
C GLU A 57 -11.52 15.12 4.64
N ARG A 58 -11.72 13.81 4.83
CA ARG A 58 -12.76 13.28 5.74
C ARG A 58 -12.60 13.68 7.21
N ARG A 59 -11.41 14.10 7.65
CA ARG A 59 -11.18 14.64 9.01
C ARG A 59 -11.38 16.15 9.08
N GLN A 60 -11.19 16.87 7.97
CA GLN A 60 -11.30 18.33 7.93
C GLN A 60 -12.75 18.80 7.85
N GLY A 61 -13.61 18.06 7.13
CA GLY A 61 -15.02 18.38 7.00
C GLY A 61 -15.91 17.22 7.44
N TYR A 62 -16.89 17.52 8.30
CA TYR A 62 -18.03 16.65 8.56
C TYR A 62 -19.26 17.20 7.82
N GLY A 63 -20.13 16.33 7.32
CA GLY A 63 -21.41 16.74 6.73
C GLY A 63 -21.29 17.32 5.32
N TYR A 64 -20.45 16.73 4.46
CA TYR A 64 -20.49 17.05 3.04
C TYR A 64 -21.91 16.79 2.48
N PRO A 65 -22.46 17.70 1.64
CA PRO A 65 -23.83 17.56 1.13
C PRO A 65 -24.06 16.26 0.36
N ASP A 66 -23.06 15.84 -0.42
CA ASP A 66 -23.05 14.63 -1.23
C ASP A 66 -21.61 14.20 -1.56
N ASP A 67 -21.49 13.06 -2.24
CA ASP A 67 -20.21 12.50 -2.67
C ASP A 67 -19.56 13.35 -3.78
N GLU A 68 -20.33 13.99 -4.66
CA GLU A 68 -19.78 14.84 -5.73
C GLU A 68 -19.02 16.03 -5.15
N TYR A 69 -19.61 16.69 -4.16
CA TYR A 69 -18.98 17.78 -3.43
C TYR A 69 -17.74 17.29 -2.67
N PHE A 70 -17.78 16.10 -2.09
CA PHE A 70 -16.59 15.48 -1.49
C PHE A 70 -15.47 15.25 -2.52
N PHE A 71 -15.80 14.77 -3.73
CA PHE A 71 -14.81 14.60 -4.80
C PHE A 71 -14.26 15.94 -5.31
N LEU A 72 -15.09 16.98 -5.41
CA LEU A 72 -14.63 18.34 -5.74
C LEU A 72 -13.61 18.86 -4.73
N ARG A 73 -13.90 18.70 -3.44
CA ARG A 73 -13.01 19.03 -2.33
C ARG A 73 -11.71 18.22 -2.38
N LEU A 74 -11.80 16.93 -2.66
CA LEU A 74 -10.63 16.05 -2.81
C LEU A 74 -9.74 16.48 -4.00
N MET A 75 -10.35 16.85 -5.13
CA MET A 75 -9.62 17.37 -6.29
C MET A 75 -8.93 18.70 -5.98
N GLU A 76 -9.59 19.60 -5.25
CA GLU A 76 -9.01 20.84 -4.75
C GLU A 76 -7.80 20.56 -3.83
N ALA A 77 -7.96 19.70 -2.83
CA ALA A 77 -6.87 19.29 -1.93
C ALA A 77 -5.72 18.61 -2.69
N SER A 78 -6.01 17.92 -3.79
CA SER A 78 -5.00 17.27 -4.62
C SER A 78 -4.12 18.24 -5.39
N LYS A 79 -4.61 19.45 -5.70
CA LYS A 79 -3.93 20.48 -6.50
C LYS A 79 -2.83 21.27 -5.77
N ARG A 80 -2.58 21.03 -4.47
CA ARG A 80 -1.53 21.77 -3.74
C ARG A 80 -0.17 21.61 -4.42
N LYS A 81 0.37 22.74 -4.89
CA LYS A 81 1.72 22.92 -5.45
C LYS A 81 2.73 22.50 -4.38
N THR A 82 3.64 21.58 -4.70
CA THR A 82 4.89 21.44 -3.95
C THR A 82 5.60 22.79 -4.06
N ILE A 83 5.56 23.59 -3.00
CA ILE A 83 6.35 24.81 -2.90
C ILE A 83 7.76 24.33 -2.59
N TYR A 84 8.64 24.37 -3.60
CA TYR A 84 10.09 24.25 -3.42
C TYR A 84 10.64 25.60 -2.95
#